data_AF-A0A924LIE3-F1
#
_entry.id   AF-A0A924LIE3-F1
#
_cell.length_a   1.000
_cell.length_b   1.000
_cell.length_c   1.000
_cell.angle_alpha   90.00
_cell.angle_beta   90.00
_cell.angle_gamma   90.00
#
_symmetry.space_group_name_H-M   'P 1'
#
loop_
_entity.id
_entity.type
_entity.pdbx_description
1 polymer ?
#
loop_
_entity_poly.entity_id
_entity_poly.type
_entity_poly.pdbx_seq_one_letter_code
_entity_poly.pdbx_strand_id
1 'polypeptide(L)' 'MPITPREDMDALVRRAGLSLKSTEIDQLHEGWALMAPQLERVRLYGRGREAEPGHIFRPDVFGTEEI' A
#
# COMPACT_ATOMS: atom_id res chain seq x y z
N MET A 1 -17.83 -9.87 3.51
CA MET A 1 -17.77 -8.58 4.22
C MET A 1 -16.37 -8.03 4.09
N PRO A 2 -16.18 -6.74 3.74
CA PRO A 2 -14.86 -6.12 3.76
C PRO A 2 -14.28 -6.23 5.19
N ILE A 3 -13.03 -6.66 5.29
CA ILE A 3 -12.34 -6.94 6.56
C ILE A 3 -12.14 -5.65 7.37
N THR A 4 -12.11 -4.51 6.68
CA THR A 4 -11.96 -3.18 7.27
C THR A 4 -13.32 -2.48 7.31
N PRO A 5 -13.83 -2.09 8.49
CA PRO A 5 -14.99 -1.23 8.64
C PRO A 5 -14.86 0.08 7.84
N ARG A 6 -15.99 0.63 7.39
CA ARG A 6 -16.02 1.87 6.60
C ARG A 6 -15.48 3.07 7.38
N GLU A 7 -15.69 3.11 8.69
CA GLU A 7 -15.13 4.13 9.59
C GLU A 7 -13.59 4.07 9.67
N ASP A 8 -13.01 2.87 9.62
CA ASP A 8 -11.56 2.70 9.59
C ASP A 8 -10.96 3.17 8.27
N MET A 9 -11.70 3.06 7.16
CA MET A 9 -11.27 3.57 5.86
C MET A 9 -11.17 5.10 5.87
N ASP A 10 -12.10 5.81 6.51
CA ASP A 10 -11.99 7.27 6.70
C ASP A 10 -10.72 7.65 7.47
N ALA A 11 -10.41 6.92 8.54
CA ALA A 11 -9.20 7.15 9.32
C ALA A 11 -7.92 6.89 8.50
N LEU A 12 -7.92 5.86 7.67
CA LEU A 12 -6.80 5.54 6.77
C LEU A 12 -6.59 6.62 5.70
N VAL A 13 -7.65 7.09 5.05
CA VAL A 13 -7.61 8.15 4.04
C VAL A 13 -7.04 9.44 4.64
N ARG A 14 -7.48 9.84 5.84
CA ARG A 14 -6.94 11.01 6.54
C ARG A 14 -5.48 10.85 6.92
N ARG A 15 -5.07 9.67 7.43
CA ARG A 15 -3.66 9.39 7.76
C ARG A 15 -2.75 9.43 6.54
N ALA A 16 -3.25 9.04 5.38
CA ALA A 16 -2.54 9.15 4.11
C ALA A 16 -2.45 10.60 3.57
N GLY A 17 -3.06 11.58 4.25
CA GLY A 17 -3.10 12.96 3.80
C GLY A 17 -3.97 13.17 2.56
N LEU A 18 -4.88 12.25 2.27
CA LEU A 18 -5.76 12.31 1.10
C LEU A 18 -7.04 13.05 1.45
N SER A 19 -7.44 13.99 0.59
CA SER A 19 -8.71 14.72 0.69
C SER A 19 -9.69 14.17 -0.34
N LEU A 20 -10.55 13.23 0.08
CA LEU A 20 -11.54 12.57 -0.77
C LEU A 20 -12.96 12.92 -0.31
N LYS A 21 -13.91 12.93 -1.25
CA LYS A 21 -15.34 13.02 -0.97
C LYS A 21 -15.84 11.70 -0.37
N SER A 22 -16.93 11.73 0.41
CA SER A 22 -17.45 10.50 1.04
C SER A 22 -17.74 9.40 0.01
N THR A 23 -18.28 9.77 -1.15
CA THR A 23 -18.59 8.83 -2.25
C THR A 23 -17.35 8.17 -2.84
N GLU A 24 -16.21 8.86 -2.85
CA GLU A 24 -14.93 8.29 -3.31
C GLU A 24 -14.36 7.32 -2.26
N ILE A 25 -14.59 7.60 -0.98
CA ILE A 25 -14.21 6.71 0.12
C ILE A 25 -15.10 5.46 0.12
N ASP A 26 -16.38 5.59 -0.20
CA ASP A 26 -17.31 4.46 -0.35
C ASP A 26 -16.85 3.54 -1.50
N GLN A 27 -16.47 4.11 -2.64
CA GLN A 27 -15.89 3.35 -3.77
C GLN A 27 -14.58 2.65 -3.39
N LEU A 28 -13.69 3.31 -2.63
CA LEU A 28 -12.48 2.69 -2.10
C LEU A 28 -12.80 1.54 -1.14
N HIS A 29 -13.81 1.71 -0.28
CA HIS A 29 -14.25 0.69 0.67
C HIS A 29 -14.81 -0.54 -0.03
N GLU A 30 -15.61 -0.35 -1.08
CA GLU A 30 -16.10 -1.43 -1.94
C GLU A 30 -14.94 -2.14 -2.65
N GLY A 31 -14.03 -1.38 -3.29
CA GLY A 31 -12.87 -1.93 -3.98
C GLY A 31 -11.91 -2.70 -3.05
N TRP A 32 -11.81 -2.29 -1.78
CA TRP A 32 -11.00 -2.97 -0.78
C TRP A 32 -11.42 -4.41 -0.55
N ALA A 33 -12.72 -4.73 -0.70
CA ALA A 33 -13.23 -6.09 -0.58
C ALA A 33 -12.60 -7.04 -1.62
N LEU A 34 -12.19 -6.54 -2.78
CA LEU A 34 -11.51 -7.31 -3.83
C LEU A 34 -10.01 -7.43 -3.58
N MET A 35 -9.38 -6.40 -3.02
CA MET A 35 -7.93 -6.34 -2.78
C MET A 35 -7.51 -7.11 -1.53
N ALA A 36 -8.30 -7.06 -0.46
CA ALA A 36 -7.92 -7.64 0.84
C ALA A 36 -7.58 -9.15 0.77
N PRO A 37 -8.33 -10.00 0.05
CA PRO A 37 -7.96 -11.41 -0.10
C PRO A 37 -6.66 -11.62 -0.86
N GLN A 38 -6.36 -10.79 -1.86
CA GLN A 38 -5.09 -10.89 -2.61
C GLN A 38 -3.90 -10.50 -1.73
N LEU A 39 -4.08 -9.46 -0.90
CA LEU A 39 -3.05 -9.04 0.06
C LEU A 39 -2.77 -10.14 1.09
N GLU A 40 -3.80 -10.83 1.57
CA GLU A 40 -3.64 -11.95 2.49
C GLU A 40 -2.83 -13.08 1.86
N ARG A 41 -3.09 -13.43 0.59
CA ARG A 41 -2.29 -14.43 -0.14
C ARG A 41 -0.82 -14.03 -0.20
N VAL A 42 -0.50 -12.77 -0.45
CA VAL A 42 0.90 -12.29 -0.48
C VAL A 42 1.57 -12.45 0.89
N ARG A 43 0.83 -12.23 1.98
CA ARG A 43 1.35 -12.36 3.36
C ARG A 43 1.55 -13.81 3.80
N LEU A 44 0.66 -14.72 3.39
CA LEU A 44 0.71 -16.14 3.76
C LEU A 44 1.97 -16.85 3.27
N TYR A 45 2.57 -16.41 2.15
CA TYR A 45 3.80 -17.01 1.63
C TYR A 45 5.06 -16.64 2.43
N GLY A 46 4.93 -16.00 3.61
CA GLY A 46 5.97 -15.91 4.63
C GLY A 46 7.35 -15.55 4.07
N ARG A 47 7.59 -14.26 3.82
CA ARG A 47 8.93 -13.82 3.41
C ARG A 47 9.88 -13.97 4.59
N GLY A 48 10.98 -14.70 4.39
CA GLY A 48 12.07 -14.74 5.37
C GLY A 48 12.73 -13.37 5.54
N ARG A 49 13.56 -13.23 6.57
CA ARG A 49 14.25 -11.97 6.89
C ARG A 49 15.23 -11.54 5.79
N GLU A 50 15.66 -12.49 4.98
CA GLU A 50 16.52 -12.34 3.82
C GLU A 50 15.81 -11.83 2.56
N ALA A 51 14.47 -11.67 2.60
CA ALA A 51 13.71 -11.23 1.44
C ALA A 51 13.96 -9.75 1.14
N GLU A 52 14.77 -9.50 0.10
CA GLU A 52 15.07 -8.16 -0.39
C GLU A 52 13.90 -7.56 -1.20
N PRO A 53 13.77 -6.22 -1.24
CA PRO A 53 12.87 -5.54 -2.17
C PRO A 53 13.23 -5.85 -3.63
N GLY A 54 12.24 -5.82 -4.53
CA GLY A 54 12.48 -6.05 -5.97
C GLY A 54 13.40 -5.03 -6.64
N HIS A 55 13.62 -3.88 -6.00
CA HIS A 55 14.58 -2.86 -6.41
C HIS A 55 15.32 -2.33 -5.18
N ILE A 56 16.66 -2.26 -5.27
CA ILE A 56 17.54 -1.76 -4.21
C ILE A 56 18.13 -0.43 -4.67
N PHE A 57 18.14 0.57 -3.77
CA PHE A 57 18.74 1.86 -4.06
C PHE A 57 20.25 1.74 -4.26
N ARG A 58 20.77 2.36 -5.32
CA ARG A 58 22.18 2.35 -5.72
C ARG A 58 22.75 3.77 -5.72
N PRO A 59 23.36 4.25 -4.62
CA PRO A 59 23.92 5.60 -4.56
C PRO A 59 25.12 5.79 -5.48
N ASP A 60 25.81 4.70 -5.84
CA ASP A 60 27.00 4.66 -6.68
C ASP A 60 26.72 4.98 -8.16
N VAL A 61 25.47 4.90 -8.60
CA VAL A 61 25.05 5.22 -9.97
C VAL A 61 24.85 6.74 -10.16
N PHE A 62 24.80 7.51 -9.07
CA PHE A 62 24.53 8.95 -9.10
C PHE A 62 25.78 9.83 -8.85
N GLY A 63 26.99 9.25 -8.84
CA GLY A 63 28.25 9.95 -8.57
C GLY A 63 29.02 10.40 -9.83
N THR A 64 28.88 11.68 -10.16
CA THR A 64 29.79 12.59 -10.89
C THR A 64 30.65 12.02 -12.04
N GLU A 65 30.19 12.21 -13.28
CA GLU A 65 31.12 12.66 -14.34
C GLU A 65 31.49 14.11 -14.00
N GLU A 66 32.80 14.37 -13.91
CA GLU A 66 33.39 15.69 -13.66
C GLU A 66 32.88 16.72 -14.70
N ILE A 67 32.30 17.83 -14.23
CA ILE A 67 32.09 19.05 -15.03
C ILE A 67 33.30 19.97 -14.84
#